data_AF-F0IZQ2-F1
#
_entry.id   AF-F0IZQ2-F1
#
_cell.length_a   1.000
_cell.length_b   1.000
_cell.length_c   1.000
_cell.angle_alpha   90.00
_cell.angle_beta   90.00
_cell.angle_gamma   90.00
#
_symmetry.space_group_name_H-M   'P 1'
#
loop_
_entity.id
_entity.type
_entity.pdbx_description
1 polymer ?
#
loop_
_entity_poly.entity_id
_entity_poly.type
_entity_poly.pdbx_seq_one_letter_code
_entity_poly.pdbx_strand_id
1 'polypeptide(L)'
;MICVIPHGLQWKDAPSGYGPPKTLYNRSSAGAAFGVFSRIFAALAAEAGTPERLMIDATHLKAHRTAASLLQKGACRRSIGRTKGDLNSKLHPVCDGQGRSIMLLLAEDQMSDHKGAAMMLSAMPSARELLADRGYNSNAFRAALLERGFTPCIPSIRRGKEPLPHDKTPCRPRHHIENMFGRLKGHFGMDV
;
A
#
# COMPACT_ATOMS: atom_id res chain seq x y z
N MET A 1 17.90 -10.60 -5.03
CA MET A 1 16.88 -10.42 -3.98
C MET A 1 15.56 -11.16 -4.29
N ILE A 2 15.21 -11.37 -5.57
CA ILE A 2 13.99 -12.08 -5.99
C ILE A 2 13.90 -13.51 -5.41
N CYS A 3 15.02 -14.21 -5.20
CA CYS A 3 15.05 -15.59 -4.67
C CYS A 3 14.62 -15.73 -3.19
N VAL A 4 14.55 -14.64 -2.43
CA VAL A 4 14.25 -14.67 -0.97
C VAL A 4 12.74 -14.62 -0.71
N ILE A 5 11.97 -14.13 -1.67
CA ILE A 5 10.51 -13.98 -1.58
C ILE A 5 9.78 -15.34 -1.60
N PRO A 6 10.12 -16.32 -2.47
CA PRO A 6 9.46 -17.63 -2.52
C PRO A 6 9.68 -18.51 -1.28
N HIS A 7 10.74 -18.28 -0.52
CA HIS A 7 11.15 -19.10 0.63
C HIS A 7 10.88 -18.43 1.98
N GLY A 8 9.87 -17.55 2.05
CA GLY A 8 9.46 -16.93 3.32
C GLY A 8 10.51 -15.98 3.91
N LEU A 9 11.24 -15.26 3.06
CA LEU A 9 12.20 -14.21 3.43
C LEU A 9 13.43 -14.68 4.22
N GLN A 10 13.82 -15.95 4.10
CA GLN A 10 15.01 -16.49 4.76
C GLN A 10 16.29 -16.23 3.94
N TRP A 11 17.10 -15.25 4.36
CA TRP A 11 18.35 -14.87 3.67
C TRP A 11 19.39 -15.98 3.56
N LYS A 12 19.31 -17.01 4.42
CA LYS A 12 20.18 -18.20 4.37
C LYS A 12 19.88 -19.11 3.17
N ASP A 13 18.69 -19.01 2.59
CA ASP A 13 18.26 -19.83 1.45
C ASP A 13 18.59 -19.14 0.11
N ALA A 14 19.22 -17.95 0.16
CA ALA A 14 19.70 -17.28 -1.04
C ALA A 14 20.88 -18.07 -1.65
N PRO A 15 20.96 -18.19 -2.99
CA PRO A 15 22.07 -18.87 -3.64
C PRO A 15 23.42 -18.28 -3.24
N SER A 16 24.42 -19.13 -3.02
CA SER A 16 25.74 -18.74 -2.50
C SER A 16 26.45 -17.68 -3.35
N GLY A 17 26.19 -17.65 -4.67
CA GLY A 17 26.72 -16.63 -5.58
C GLY A 17 26.30 -15.19 -5.27
N TYR A 18 25.23 -14.98 -4.48
CA TYR A 18 24.81 -13.65 -4.02
C TYR A 18 25.63 -13.13 -2.82
N GLY A 19 26.46 -14.00 -2.23
CA GLY A 19 27.31 -13.68 -1.08
C GLY A 19 26.65 -13.99 0.28
N PRO A 20 27.32 -13.64 1.38
CA PRO A 20 26.88 -14.03 2.72
C PRO A 20 25.48 -13.49 3.10
N PRO A 21 24.65 -14.27 3.82
CA PRO A 21 23.29 -13.86 4.19
C PRO A 21 23.20 -12.51 4.91
N LYS A 22 24.16 -12.21 5.80
CA LYS A 22 24.22 -10.93 6.52
C LYS A 22 24.42 -9.73 5.58
N THR A 23 25.24 -9.90 4.54
CA THR A 23 25.47 -8.86 3.53
C THR A 23 24.21 -8.62 2.71
N LEU A 24 23.48 -9.66 2.36
CA LEU A 24 22.20 -9.55 1.65
C LEU A 24 21.14 -8.83 2.47
N TYR A 25 21.00 -9.19 3.75
CA TYR A 25 20.13 -8.48 4.67
C TYR A 25 20.49 -6.99 4.75
N ASN A 26 21.76 -6.64 5.00
CA ASN A 26 22.18 -5.26 5.12
C ASN A 26 21.94 -4.45 3.84
N ARG A 27 22.22 -5.03 2.66
CA ARG A 27 21.94 -4.39 1.36
C ARG A 27 20.45 -4.18 1.15
N SER A 28 19.62 -5.17 1.51
CA SER A 28 18.16 -5.06 1.44
C SER A 28 17.66 -3.95 2.38
N SER A 29 18.08 -3.95 3.64
CA SER A 29 17.67 -2.94 4.62
C SER A 29 18.13 -1.54 4.23
N ALA A 30 19.37 -1.38 3.77
CA ALA A 30 19.86 -0.11 3.25
C ALA A 30 19.07 0.32 2.01
N GLY A 31 18.83 -0.60 1.06
CA GLY A 31 18.03 -0.33 -0.12
C GLY A 31 16.61 0.13 0.21
N ALA A 32 15.98 -0.48 1.22
CA ALA A 32 14.68 -0.05 1.73
C ALA A 32 14.74 1.37 2.32
N ALA A 33 15.75 1.65 3.16
CA ALA A 33 15.95 2.98 3.75
C ALA A 33 16.21 4.07 2.69
N PHE A 34 16.92 3.74 1.61
CA PHE A 34 17.16 4.63 0.47
C PHE A 34 16.04 4.61 -0.59
N GLY A 35 14.89 4.00 -0.29
CA GLY A 35 13.74 3.96 -1.21
C GLY A 35 14.02 3.28 -2.55
N VAL A 36 15.01 2.37 -2.62
CA VAL A 36 15.37 1.65 -3.86
C VAL A 36 14.18 0.84 -4.37
N PHE A 37 13.48 0.13 -3.47
CA PHE A 37 12.30 -0.66 -3.88
C PHE A 37 11.18 0.22 -4.40
N SER A 38 10.90 1.35 -3.75
CA SER A 38 9.89 2.30 -4.22
C SER A 38 10.21 2.83 -5.61
N ARG A 39 11.49 3.11 -5.89
CA ARG A 39 11.95 3.56 -7.22
C ARG A 39 11.86 2.47 -8.28
N ILE A 40 12.29 1.25 -7.97
CA ILE A 40 12.16 0.10 -8.89
C ILE A 40 10.68 -0.12 -9.23
N PHE A 41 9.84 -0.10 -8.21
CA PHE A 41 8.41 -0.30 -8.37
C PHE A 41 7.75 0.81 -9.19
N ALA A 42 8.09 2.07 -8.92
CA ALA A 42 7.63 3.21 -9.70
C ALA A 42 8.10 3.13 -11.17
N ALA A 43 9.33 2.70 -11.42
CA ALA A 43 9.85 2.51 -12.78
C ALA A 43 9.09 1.40 -13.53
N LEU A 44 8.86 0.25 -12.90
CA LEU A 44 8.08 -0.84 -13.47
C LEU A 44 6.61 -0.43 -13.72
N ALA A 45 6.03 0.36 -12.80
CA ALA A 45 4.70 0.90 -12.98
C ALA A 45 4.63 1.92 -14.13
N ALA A 46 5.69 2.69 -14.38
CA ALA A 46 5.75 3.66 -15.47
C ALA A 46 5.78 3.00 -16.86
N GLU A 47 6.34 1.79 -16.99
CA GLU A 47 6.31 1.02 -18.25
C GLU A 47 4.88 0.67 -18.70
N ALA A 48 3.93 0.64 -17.77
CA ALA A 48 2.53 0.39 -18.05
C ALA A 48 1.77 1.60 -18.63
N GLY A 49 2.42 2.77 -18.73
CA GLY A 49 1.83 4.02 -19.19
C GLY A 49 1.01 4.76 -18.12
N THR A 50 0.43 5.90 -18.49
CA THR A 50 -0.41 6.71 -17.59
C THR A 50 -1.76 6.02 -17.37
N PRO A 51 -2.14 5.71 -16.12
CA PRO A 51 -3.41 5.06 -15.85
C PRO A 51 -4.58 6.04 -16.03
N GLU A 52 -5.68 5.58 -16.65
CA GLU A 52 -6.92 6.37 -16.67
C GLU A 52 -7.54 6.47 -15.27
N ARG A 53 -7.40 5.41 -14.46
CA ARG A 53 -8.02 5.26 -13.15
C ARG A 53 -7.01 4.78 -12.13
N LEU A 54 -7.04 5.39 -10.95
CA LEU A 54 -6.38 4.89 -9.76
C LEU A 54 -7.40 4.30 -8.79
N MET A 55 -6.97 3.33 -8.01
CA MET A 55 -7.72 2.78 -6.88
C MET A 55 -6.84 2.76 -5.64
N ILE A 56 -7.40 3.14 -4.49
CA ILE A 56 -6.74 3.06 -3.20
C ILE A 56 -7.61 2.28 -2.21
N ASP A 57 -6.96 1.42 -1.44
CA ASP A 57 -7.59 0.67 -0.36
C ASP A 57 -6.58 0.47 0.78
N ALA A 58 -7.00 -0.14 1.88
CA ALA A 58 -6.09 -0.51 2.95
C ALA A 58 -6.32 -1.95 3.44
N THR A 59 -5.26 -2.62 3.87
CA THR A 59 -5.37 -3.92 4.54
C THR A 59 -4.44 -3.99 5.73
N HIS A 60 -4.81 -4.79 6.73
CA HIS A 60 -4.00 -5.03 7.92
C HIS A 60 -3.08 -6.21 7.65
N LEU A 61 -1.79 -6.08 7.90
CA LEU A 61 -0.81 -7.15 7.81
C LEU A 61 -0.40 -7.56 9.21
N LYS A 62 -0.56 -8.83 9.59
CA LYS A 62 -0.04 -9.31 10.87
C LYS A 62 1.48 -9.20 10.89
N ALA A 63 2.02 -8.64 11.97
CA ALA A 63 3.46 -8.64 12.16
C ALA A 63 3.92 -10.07 12.41
N HIS A 64 4.86 -10.56 11.59
CA HIS A 64 5.49 -11.85 11.83
C HIS A 64 6.09 -11.90 13.25
N ARG A 65 6.02 -13.05 13.93
CA ARG A 65 6.48 -13.25 15.32
C ARG A 65 7.86 -12.65 15.62
N THR A 66 8.79 -12.75 14.67
CA THR A 66 10.15 -12.18 14.80
C THR A 66 10.15 -10.65 14.74
N ALA A 67 9.33 -10.05 13.87
CA ALA A 67 9.18 -8.59 13.81
C ALA A 67 8.49 -8.05 15.08
N ALA A 68 7.54 -8.81 15.62
CA ALA A 68 6.80 -8.50 16.85
C ALA A 68 7.68 -8.54 18.12
N SER A 69 8.61 -9.51 18.22
CA SER A 69 9.45 -9.71 19.42
C SER A 69 10.70 -8.84 19.49
N LEU A 70 11.14 -8.23 18.39
CA LEU A 70 12.33 -7.38 18.38
C LEU A 70 12.05 -6.03 19.04
N LEU A 71 12.96 -5.59 19.92
CA LEU A 71 12.99 -4.23 20.44
C LEU A 71 13.23 -3.25 19.28
N GLN A 72 12.58 -2.08 19.32
CA GLN A 72 12.84 -1.02 18.34
C GLN A 72 14.33 -0.64 18.42
N LYS A 73 15.01 -0.68 17.26
CA LYS A 73 16.39 -0.23 17.10
C LYS A 73 16.40 0.89 16.07
N GLY A 74 17.13 1.98 16.37
CA GLY A 74 17.23 3.16 15.51
C GLY A 74 16.14 4.22 15.75
N ALA A 75 16.28 5.37 15.09
CA ALA A 75 15.45 6.56 15.31
C ALA A 75 14.07 6.50 14.63
N CYS A 76 13.90 5.67 13.59
CA CYS A 76 12.63 5.54 12.89
C CYS A 76 11.67 4.64 13.69
N ARG A 77 10.43 5.10 13.86
CA ARG A 77 9.36 4.31 14.44
C ARG A 77 9.02 3.14 13.53
N ARG A 78 8.80 1.95 14.09
CA ARG A 78 8.36 0.79 13.30
C ARG A 78 6.94 1.07 12.79
N SER A 79 6.65 0.69 11.56
CA SER A 79 5.28 0.67 11.02
C SER A 79 4.43 -0.46 11.63
N ILE A 80 4.58 -0.73 12.93
CA ILE A 80 3.85 -1.76 13.68
C ILE A 80 3.04 -1.06 14.77
N GLY A 81 1.72 -1.13 14.66
CA GLY A 81 0.79 -0.68 15.68
C GLY A 81 0.34 -1.83 16.58
N ARG A 82 -0.04 -1.49 17.82
CA ARG A 82 -0.64 -2.43 18.77
C ARG A 82 -2.15 -2.27 18.75
N THR A 83 -2.86 -3.38 18.64
CA THR A 83 -4.32 -3.45 18.77
C THR A 83 -4.71 -4.28 19.98
N LYS A 84 -6.02 -4.42 20.25
CA LYS A 84 -6.52 -5.32 21.32
C LYS A 84 -6.18 -6.80 21.07
N GLY A 85 -5.96 -7.19 19.81
CA GLY A 85 -5.76 -8.59 19.43
C GLY A 85 -4.31 -8.99 19.15
N ASP A 86 -3.52 -8.10 18.54
CA ASP A 86 -2.14 -8.42 18.09
C ASP A 86 -1.34 -7.16 17.64
N LEU A 87 -0.08 -7.39 17.23
CA LEU A 87 0.77 -6.41 16.55
C LEU A 87 0.60 -6.49 15.03
N ASN A 88 0.19 -5.39 14.41
CA ASN A 88 -0.14 -5.32 12.99
C ASN A 88 0.50 -4.12 12.32
N SER A 89 0.63 -4.16 11.01
CA SER A 89 0.93 -3.00 10.15
C SER A 89 -0.27 -2.73 9.25
N LYS A 90 -0.43 -1.51 8.75
CA LYS A 90 -1.43 -1.20 7.74
C LYS A 90 -0.75 -0.96 6.40
N LEU A 91 -1.17 -1.65 5.36
CA LEU A 91 -0.70 -1.46 4.00
C LEU A 91 -1.74 -0.66 3.21
N HIS A 92 -1.35 0.50 2.70
CA HIS A 92 -2.12 1.31 1.76
C HIS A 92 -1.53 1.16 0.35
N PRO A 93 -2.09 0.29 -0.49
CA PRO A 93 -1.75 0.25 -1.90
C PRO A 93 -2.53 1.27 -2.73
N VAL A 94 -1.87 1.79 -3.76
CA VAL A 94 -2.50 2.43 -4.92
C VAL A 94 -2.25 1.53 -6.12
N CYS A 95 -3.29 1.21 -6.89
CA CYS A 95 -3.18 0.45 -8.14
C CYS A 95 -3.90 1.14 -9.29
N ASP A 96 -3.58 0.73 -10.52
CA ASP A 96 -4.31 1.16 -11.71
C ASP A 96 -5.66 0.45 -11.84
N GLY A 97 -6.46 0.84 -12.85
CA GLY A 97 -7.73 0.21 -13.15
C GLY A 97 -7.70 -1.30 -13.46
N GLN A 98 -6.52 -1.91 -13.65
CA GLN A 98 -6.33 -3.35 -13.89
C GLN A 98 -5.89 -4.10 -12.63
N GLY A 99 -5.72 -3.40 -11.50
CA GLY A 99 -5.23 -3.99 -10.25
C GLY A 99 -3.71 -4.16 -10.21
N ARG A 100 -2.96 -3.50 -11.09
CA ARG A 100 -1.49 -3.45 -11.02
C ARG A 100 -1.08 -2.39 -10.02
N SER A 101 -0.37 -2.82 -8.99
CA SER A 101 0.09 -1.95 -7.91
C SER A 101 1.11 -0.93 -8.44
N ILE A 102 0.89 0.36 -8.15
CA ILE A 102 1.74 1.50 -8.56
C ILE A 102 2.50 2.07 -7.37
N MET A 103 1.86 2.12 -6.19
CA MET A 103 2.49 2.63 -4.97
C MET A 103 2.05 1.79 -3.76
N LEU A 104 2.95 1.58 -2.81
CA LEU A 104 2.68 0.86 -1.56
C LEU A 104 3.20 1.71 -0.39
N LEU A 105 2.35 1.96 0.59
CA LEU A 105 2.72 2.61 1.84
C LEU A 105 2.46 1.65 3.00
N LEU A 106 3.51 1.33 3.77
CA LEU A 106 3.40 0.57 5.00
C LEU A 106 3.39 1.52 6.20
N ALA A 107 2.27 1.56 6.91
CA ALA A 107 2.03 2.41 8.06
C ALA A 107 1.79 1.57 9.33
N GLU A 108 1.80 2.24 10.48
CA GLU A 108 1.31 1.62 11.71
C GLU A 108 -0.18 1.34 11.62
N ASP A 109 -0.62 0.29 12.30
CA ASP A 109 -2.02 -0.16 12.29
C ASP A 109 -3.06 0.92 12.61
N GLN A 110 -2.73 1.80 13.57
CA GLN A 110 -3.61 2.87 14.04
C GLN A 110 -3.73 4.03 13.05
N MET A 111 -3.01 3.99 11.92
CA MET A 111 -3.12 5.00 10.89
C MET A 111 -4.50 4.94 10.24
N SER A 112 -5.16 6.10 10.18
CA SER A 112 -6.43 6.24 9.47
C SER A 112 -6.21 6.26 7.95
N ASP A 113 -7.21 5.80 7.22
CA ASP A 113 -7.17 5.72 5.76
C ASP A 113 -6.99 7.10 5.11
N HIS A 114 -7.64 8.13 5.66
CA HIS A 114 -7.43 9.52 5.21
C HIS A 114 -5.98 9.99 5.35
N LYS A 115 -5.29 9.64 6.45
CA LYS A 115 -3.89 10.02 6.66
C LYS A 115 -2.97 9.27 5.70
N GLY A 116 -3.22 7.98 5.49
CA GLY A 116 -2.51 7.18 4.50
C GLY A 116 -2.63 7.80 3.11
N ALA A 117 -3.86 8.06 2.65
CA ALA A 117 -4.11 8.67 1.35
C ALA A 117 -3.48 10.05 1.18
N ALA A 118 -3.56 10.91 2.19
CA ALA A 118 -2.97 12.25 2.14
C ALA A 118 -1.44 12.21 1.95
N MET A 119 -0.75 11.28 2.61
CA MET A 119 0.70 11.12 2.43
C MET A 119 1.08 10.61 1.04
N MET A 120 0.21 9.81 0.42
CA MET A 120 0.49 9.25 -0.90
C MET A 120 0.14 10.21 -2.03
N LEU A 121 -0.78 11.16 -1.79
CA LEU A 121 -1.40 11.98 -2.82
C LEU A 121 -0.34 12.63 -3.72
N SER A 122 0.61 13.39 -3.17
CA SER A 122 1.60 14.13 -3.97
C SER A 122 2.45 13.23 -4.90
N ALA A 123 2.63 11.96 -4.54
CA ALA A 123 3.39 10.98 -5.31
C ALA A 123 2.53 10.15 -6.28
N MET A 124 1.19 10.23 -6.21
CA MET A 124 0.32 9.52 -7.15
C MET A 124 0.50 10.09 -8.57
N PRO A 125 0.57 9.22 -9.61
CA PRO A 125 0.59 9.69 -10.99
C PRO A 125 -0.74 10.34 -11.37
N SER A 126 -0.74 11.15 -12.41
CA SER A 126 -1.98 11.69 -12.98
C SER A 126 -2.91 10.57 -13.46
N ALA A 127 -4.20 10.74 -13.21
CA ALA A 127 -5.26 9.89 -13.74
C ALA A 127 -6.55 10.71 -13.82
N ARG A 128 -7.53 10.23 -14.58
CA ARG A 128 -8.85 10.87 -14.71
C ARG A 128 -9.66 10.78 -13.43
N GLU A 129 -9.58 9.65 -12.73
CA GLU A 129 -10.38 9.40 -11.54
C GLU A 129 -9.68 8.53 -10.50
N LEU A 130 -10.09 8.69 -9.25
CA LEU A 130 -9.62 7.90 -8.12
C LEU A 130 -10.80 7.22 -7.43
N LEU A 131 -10.78 5.89 -7.41
CA LEU A 131 -11.72 5.07 -6.65
C LEU A 131 -11.16 4.83 -5.24
N ALA A 132 -11.99 5.04 -4.21
CA ALA A 132 -11.64 4.69 -2.85
C ALA A 132 -12.86 4.22 -2.05
N ASP A 133 -12.62 3.60 -0.90
CA ASP A 133 -13.69 3.14 -0.02
C ASP A 133 -14.30 4.31 0.77
N ARG A 134 -15.38 4.03 1.51
CA ARG A 134 -16.01 5.06 2.35
C ARG A 134 -15.06 5.58 3.44
N GLY A 135 -14.13 4.76 3.94
CA GLY A 135 -13.10 5.14 4.90
C GLY A 135 -12.15 6.23 4.40
N TYR A 136 -12.08 6.48 3.09
CA TYR A 136 -11.33 7.60 2.50
C TYR A 136 -12.15 8.90 2.33
N ASN A 137 -13.45 8.89 2.61
CA ASN A 137 -14.31 10.08 2.45
C ASN A 137 -13.99 11.21 3.46
N SER A 138 -13.16 12.18 3.05
CA SER A 138 -12.99 13.46 3.75
C SER A 138 -13.11 14.64 2.78
N ASN A 139 -13.65 15.77 3.25
CA ASN A 139 -13.81 16.97 2.42
C ASN A 139 -12.45 17.47 1.92
N ALA A 140 -11.44 17.48 2.78
CA ALA A 140 -10.08 17.88 2.43
C ALA A 140 -9.48 16.97 1.35
N PHE A 141 -9.67 15.65 1.45
CA PHE A 141 -9.13 14.72 0.44
C PHE A 141 -9.85 14.86 -0.91
N ARG A 142 -11.18 15.04 -0.90
CA ARG A 142 -11.93 15.31 -2.13
C ARG A 142 -11.50 16.61 -2.80
N ALA A 143 -11.31 17.68 -2.03
CA ALA A 143 -10.82 18.96 -2.55
C ALA A 143 -9.44 18.81 -3.18
N ALA A 144 -8.51 18.15 -2.49
CA ALA A 144 -7.15 17.92 -2.99
C ALA A 144 -7.11 17.02 -4.23
N LEU A 145 -8.05 16.09 -4.38
CA LEU A 145 -8.22 15.29 -5.61
C LEU A 145 -8.68 16.17 -6.78
N LEU A 146 -9.69 17.02 -6.57
CA LEU A 146 -10.20 17.94 -7.58
C LEU A 146 -9.13 18.95 -8.02
N GLU A 147 -8.37 19.51 -7.08
CA GLU A 147 -7.25 20.42 -7.36
C GLU A 147 -6.17 19.78 -8.24
N ARG A 148 -5.97 18.46 -8.11
CA ARG A 148 -5.04 17.70 -8.96
C ARG A 148 -5.67 17.13 -10.22
N GLY A 149 -6.94 17.45 -10.50
CA GLY A 149 -7.65 17.03 -11.72
C GLY A 149 -8.25 15.63 -11.67
N PHE A 150 -8.32 14.99 -10.50
CA PHE A 150 -9.00 13.70 -10.36
C PHE A 150 -10.50 13.90 -10.13
N THR A 151 -11.30 13.01 -10.71
CA THR A 151 -12.70 12.81 -10.29
C THR A 151 -12.74 11.87 -9.08
N PRO A 152 -13.21 12.32 -7.90
CA PRO A 152 -13.25 11.49 -6.70
C PRO A 152 -14.45 10.54 -6.68
N CYS A 153 -14.21 9.25 -6.97
CA CYS A 153 -15.21 8.20 -6.94
C CYS A 153 -15.23 7.50 -5.56
N ILE A 154 -15.59 8.27 -4.54
CA ILE A 154 -15.63 7.84 -3.15
C ILE A 154 -17.09 7.83 -2.69
N PRO A 155 -17.63 6.76 -2.08
CA PRO A 155 -18.97 6.79 -1.52
C PRO A 155 -19.09 7.79 -0.37
N SER A 156 -20.21 8.53 -0.29
CA SER A 156 -20.47 9.43 0.83
C SER A 156 -20.77 8.66 2.13
N ILE A 157 -20.42 9.26 3.28
CA ILE A 157 -20.84 8.79 4.60
C ILE A 157 -22.25 9.33 4.86
N ARG A 158 -23.19 8.48 5.31
CA ARG A 158 -24.59 8.84 5.65
C ARG A 158 -24.72 9.74 6.90
N ARG A 159 -23.91 10.80 7.06
CA ARG A 159 -24.07 11.78 8.16
C ARG A 159 -24.16 13.20 7.58
N GLY A 160 -25.38 13.71 7.43
CA GLY A 160 -25.66 15.11 7.08
C GLY A 160 -26.50 15.31 5.81
N LYS A 161 -27.35 16.35 5.79
CA LYS A 161 -28.38 16.67 4.78
C LYS A 161 -27.78 16.84 3.37
N GLU A 162 -28.51 16.34 2.39
CA GLU A 162 -28.19 16.16 0.96
C GLU A 162 -27.17 15.05 0.62
N PRO A 163 -27.66 13.90 0.13
CA PRO A 163 -26.80 12.94 -0.57
C PRO A 163 -26.27 13.59 -1.85
N LEU A 164 -24.95 13.73 -1.96
CA LEU A 164 -24.32 14.03 -3.25
C LEU A 164 -24.73 12.94 -4.27
N PRO A 165 -25.10 13.31 -5.51
CA PRO A 165 -25.40 12.33 -6.55
C PRO A 165 -24.19 11.42 -6.75
N HIS A 166 -24.31 10.17 -6.32
CA HIS A 166 -23.28 9.17 -6.50
C HIS A 166 -23.73 8.23 -7.60
N ASP A 167 -23.14 8.38 -8.78
CA ASP A 167 -23.25 7.36 -9.80
C ASP A 167 -22.57 6.08 -9.28
N LYS A 168 -23.28 4.94 -9.29
CA LYS A 168 -22.77 3.66 -8.78
C LYS A 168 -21.81 2.99 -9.78
N THR A 169 -21.81 3.44 -11.02
CA THR A 169 -21.07 2.84 -12.14
C THR A 169 -19.54 2.77 -11.95
N PRO A 170 -18.87 3.78 -11.35
CA PRO A 170 -17.42 3.74 -11.08
C PRO A 170 -17.00 2.75 -9.98
N CYS A 171 -17.92 2.22 -9.15
CA CYS A 171 -17.55 1.29 -8.06
C CYS A 171 -17.33 -0.17 -8.52
N ARG A 172 -17.77 -0.56 -9.73
CA ARG A 172 -17.65 -1.94 -10.25
C ARG A 172 -16.21 -2.51 -10.36
N PRO A 173 -15.16 -1.73 -10.70
CA PRO A 173 -13.81 -2.27 -10.84
C PRO A 173 -13.08 -2.51 -9.50
N ARG A 174 -13.67 -2.21 -8.34
CA ARG A 174 -13.01 -2.39 -7.02
C ARG A 174 -12.49 -3.81 -6.80
N HIS A 175 -13.12 -4.83 -7.37
CA HIS A 175 -12.64 -6.20 -7.25
C HIS A 175 -11.20 -6.39 -7.77
N HIS A 176 -10.67 -5.51 -8.62
CA HIS A 176 -9.28 -5.56 -9.07
C HIS A 176 -8.26 -5.28 -7.95
N ILE A 177 -8.55 -4.34 -7.02
CA ILE A 177 -7.66 -4.10 -5.88
C ILE A 177 -7.76 -5.24 -4.85
N GLU A 178 -8.93 -5.85 -4.72
CA GLU A 178 -9.15 -7.07 -3.91
C GLU A 178 -8.39 -8.27 -4.48
N ASN A 179 -8.43 -8.47 -5.80
CA ASN A 179 -7.65 -9.49 -6.49
C ASN A 179 -6.14 -9.27 -6.33
N MET A 180 -5.70 -8.01 -6.35
CA MET A 180 -4.31 -7.65 -6.07
C MET A 180 -3.91 -8.07 -4.65
N PHE A 181 -4.75 -7.80 -3.64
CA PHE A 181 -4.52 -8.33 -2.29
C PHE A 181 -4.50 -9.85 -2.26
N GLY A 182 -5.42 -10.52 -2.96
CA GLY A 182 -5.44 -11.99 -3.08
C GLY A 182 -4.12 -12.55 -3.62
N ARG A 183 -3.54 -11.90 -4.65
CA ARG A 183 -2.21 -12.26 -5.19
C ARG A 183 -1.10 -12.04 -4.17
N LEU A 184 -1.13 -10.93 -3.43
CA LEU A 184 -0.14 -10.67 -2.37
C LEU A 184 -0.23 -11.75 -1.27
N LYS A 185 -1.44 -12.11 -0.83
CA LYS A 185 -1.62 -13.17 0.17
C LYS A 185 -1.08 -14.51 -0.33
N GLY A 186 -1.41 -14.90 -1.56
CA GLY A 186 -0.97 -16.16 -2.16
C GLY A 186 0.54 -16.27 -2.35
N HIS A 187 1.23 -15.18 -2.70
CA HIS A 187 2.68 -15.20 -2.93
C HIS A 187 3.52 -15.03 -1.67
N PHE A 188 3.04 -14.25 -0.69
CA PHE A 188 3.83 -13.87 0.48
C PHE A 188 3.42 -14.56 1.77
N GLY A 189 2.37 -15.39 1.77
CA GLY A 189 1.85 -16.02 2.99
C GLY A 189 1.44 -14.99 4.04
N MET A 190 0.89 -13.85 3.59
CA MET A 190 0.45 -12.78 4.48
C MET A 190 -0.87 -13.16 5.14
N ASP A 191 -0.82 -13.42 6.45
CA ASP A 191 -2.02 -13.47 7.30
C ASP A 191 -2.52 -12.03 7.53
N VAL A 192 -3.64 -11.69 6.90
CA VAL A 192 -4.40 -10.45 7.15
C VAL A 192 -5.66 -10.75 7.95
#